data_AF-A0A5K1D5M7-F1
#
_entry.id   AF-A0A5K1D5M7-F1
#
_cell.length_a   1.000
_cell.length_b   1.000
_cell.length_c   1.000
_cell.angle_alpha   90.00
_cell.angle_beta   90.00
_cell.angle_gamma   90.00
#
_symmetry.space_group_name_H-M   'P 1'
#
loop_
_entity.id
_entity.type
_entity.pdbx_description
1 polymer ?
#
loop_
_entity_poly.entity_id
_entity_poly.type
_entity_poly.pdbx_seq_one_letter_code
_entity_poly.pdbx_strand_id
1 'polypeptide(L)'
;ELSEMDTETLLNHRMLKFRAIGGFEEAISLDPRKTSNMKKKDEPINQGAKFVIDADIEHELEKLKEQILKSKVSSVNHPDVSFNEMIEKLKKDIEQEYLQALSATGLQEKLDMLREEVAKAKISPTQPLDPVLEEKISMVKHDFRQRLVEVPNLASLTSKLQMLKELTDAKRLSEKTNKLSVLKQEVNQGLRGALDQSNLKGKLELLREEMLHAGVTKVEDLDEGMKEKIVNVKQAVMSSLSEALKSMQLNLEQVVSREEAAQVGNYDKKKNYADLKNQIAELNDDINKEIVGVVNSSNLKSKLEILRLELAMAGKSSNPESKSKIEELTKEIKQRLEEAMMDSKLAKKQDMLMQEMRIATKKHSANDAEDSESGILDEHVSDIDITNVDAELNGSF
;
A
#
# COMPACT_ATOMS: atom_id res chain seq x y z
N GLU A 1 59.02 51.93 -11.92
CA GLU A 1 59.23 51.92 -13.38
C GLU A 1 57.96 52.19 -14.19
N LEU A 2 56.90 51.37 -14.17
CA LEU A 2 55.67 51.68 -14.95
C LEU A 2 54.77 52.78 -14.36
N SER A 3 54.97 53.13 -13.08
CA SER A 3 54.16 54.14 -12.39
C SER A 3 54.67 55.58 -12.56
N GLU A 4 55.81 55.78 -13.22
CA GLU A 4 56.47 57.09 -13.40
C GLU A 4 56.37 57.61 -14.84
N MET A 5 55.75 56.87 -15.77
CA MET A 5 55.57 57.30 -17.16
C MET A 5 54.22 57.99 -17.37
N ASP A 6 54.24 59.05 -18.18
CA ASP A 6 53.04 59.70 -18.65
C ASP A 6 52.23 58.80 -19.61
N THR A 7 50.92 58.98 -19.59
CA THR A 7 49.95 58.17 -20.34
C THR A 7 50.21 58.11 -21.84
N GLU A 8 50.67 59.21 -22.44
CA GLU A 8 50.94 59.27 -23.88
C GLU A 8 52.19 58.46 -24.26
N THR A 9 53.19 58.46 -23.39
CA THR A 9 54.42 57.66 -23.55
C THR A 9 54.12 56.17 -23.41
N LEU A 10 53.25 55.80 -22.46
CA LEU A 10 52.81 54.42 -22.27
C LEU A 10 52.03 53.90 -23.50
N LEU A 11 51.18 54.73 -24.10
CA LEU A 11 50.43 54.38 -25.31
C LEU A 11 51.36 54.15 -26.51
N ASN A 12 52.36 55.01 -26.70
CA ASN A 12 53.33 54.86 -27.78
C ASN A 12 54.19 53.59 -27.62
N HIS A 13 54.64 53.29 -26.39
CA HIS A 13 55.33 52.03 -26.11
C HIS A 13 54.45 50.81 -26.40
N ARG A 14 53.16 50.88 -26.06
CA ARG A 14 52.19 49.82 -26.35
C ARG A 14 52.06 49.61 -27.87
N MET A 15 51.88 50.68 -28.63
CA MET A 15 51.74 50.62 -30.10
C MET A 15 53.00 50.04 -30.77
N LEU A 16 54.20 50.47 -30.35
CA LEU A 16 55.46 49.96 -30.89
C LEU A 16 55.68 48.48 -30.57
N LYS A 17 55.29 48.04 -29.37
CA LYS A 17 55.39 46.63 -28.97
C LYS A 17 54.53 45.72 -29.85
N PHE A 18 53.31 46.15 -30.20
CA PHE A 18 52.42 45.36 -31.06
C PHE A 18 52.87 45.36 -32.54
N ARG A 19 53.56 46.41 -33.03
CA ARG A 19 54.20 46.38 -34.36
C ARG A 19 55.36 45.38 -34.45
N ALA A 20 56.16 45.24 -33.39
CA ALA A 20 57.32 44.35 -33.39
C ALA A 20 56.95 42.84 -33.33
N ILE A 21 55.73 42.50 -32.92
CA ILE A 21 55.30 41.10 -32.72
C ILE A 21 54.70 40.49 -34.01
N GLY A 22 54.63 41.25 -35.11
CA GLY A 22 54.07 40.78 -36.37
C GLY A 22 52.54 40.86 -36.35
N GLY A 23 51.96 41.41 -37.41
CA GLY A 23 50.52 41.65 -37.52
C GLY A 23 49.71 40.37 -37.33
N PHE A 24 48.87 40.35 -36.30
CA PHE A 24 47.77 39.41 -36.21
C PHE A 24 46.66 39.91 -37.13
N GLU A 25 46.29 39.11 -38.13
CA GLU A 25 45.05 39.33 -38.88
C GLU A 25 43.86 38.87 -38.02
N GLU A 26 43.08 39.81 -37.50
CA GLU A 26 41.97 39.55 -36.56
C GLU A 26 40.75 38.82 -37.19
N ALA A 27 40.84 38.32 -38.42
CA ALA A 27 39.69 37.78 -39.15
C ALA A 27 39.74 36.26 -39.43
N ILE A 28 40.84 35.57 -39.12
CA ILE A 28 40.94 34.12 -39.33
C ILE A 28 40.97 33.44 -37.96
N SER A 29 39.90 32.71 -37.64
CA SER A 29 39.85 31.84 -36.45
C SER A 29 40.86 30.70 -36.64
N LEU A 30 42.08 30.91 -36.15
CA LEU A 30 43.10 29.87 -36.04
C LEU A 30 42.87 29.09 -34.75
N ASP A 31 42.60 27.80 -34.89
CA ASP A 31 42.47 26.92 -33.73
C ASP A 31 43.80 26.86 -32.96
N PRO A 32 43.79 27.06 -31.63
CA PRO A 32 45.02 27.13 -30.85
C PRO A 32 45.76 25.80 -30.88
N ARG A 33 47.02 25.84 -31.34
CA ARG A 33 47.90 24.68 -31.38
C ARG A 33 48.28 24.27 -29.95
N LYS A 34 47.75 23.16 -29.45
CA LYS A 34 48.05 22.60 -28.12
C LYS A 34 49.55 22.34 -27.98
N THR A 35 50.22 23.08 -27.10
CA THR A 35 51.58 22.75 -26.65
C THR A 35 51.52 22.09 -25.27
N SER A 36 52.47 21.22 -24.96
CA SER A 36 52.47 20.34 -23.77
C SER A 36 52.50 21.09 -22.42
N ASN A 37 52.71 22.41 -22.43
CA ASN A 37 52.80 23.25 -21.23
C ASN A 37 51.62 24.24 -21.11
N MET A 38 50.54 24.07 -21.86
CA MET A 38 49.33 24.84 -21.64
C MET A 38 48.64 24.37 -20.35
N LYS A 39 48.40 25.30 -19.42
CA LYS A 39 47.57 25.05 -18.25
C LYS A 39 46.21 24.51 -18.71
N LYS A 40 45.69 23.50 -18.01
CA LYS A 40 44.34 23.01 -18.24
C LYS A 40 43.40 24.21 -18.12
N LYS A 41 42.54 24.39 -19.13
CA LYS A 41 41.52 25.44 -19.13
C LYS A 41 40.71 25.25 -17.85
N ASP A 42 40.67 26.27 -16.99
CA ASP A 42 39.68 26.29 -15.91
C ASP A 42 38.32 26.31 -16.60
N GLU A 43 37.64 25.17 -16.53
CA GLU A 43 36.34 25.00 -17.15
C GLU A 43 35.39 26.07 -16.58
N PRO A 44 34.51 26.66 -17.41
CA PRO A 44 33.37 27.34 -16.85
C PRO A 44 32.56 26.30 -16.07
N ILE A 45 32.62 26.39 -14.75
CA ILE A 45 31.63 25.82 -13.86
C ILE A 45 30.28 26.29 -14.44
N ASN A 46 29.41 25.33 -14.75
CA ASN A 46 28.10 25.45 -15.40
C ASN A 46 28.11 24.97 -16.85
N GLN A 47 27.90 23.65 -17.03
CA GLN A 47 27.04 23.02 -18.06
C GLN A 47 27.33 21.51 -18.26
N GLY A 48 28.21 20.89 -17.46
CA GLY A 48 28.47 19.45 -17.51
C GLY A 48 27.66 18.57 -16.55
N ALA A 49 27.02 19.13 -15.52
CA ALA A 49 26.34 18.35 -14.47
C ALA A 49 24.91 17.89 -14.82
N LYS A 50 24.43 18.14 -16.04
CA LYS A 50 22.99 17.98 -16.38
C LYS A 50 22.63 16.67 -17.10
N PHE A 51 23.59 15.78 -17.39
CA PHE A 51 23.33 14.55 -18.15
C PHE A 51 23.90 13.26 -17.53
N VAL A 52 24.48 13.31 -16.33
CA VAL A 52 25.04 12.11 -15.67
C VAL A 52 24.08 11.51 -14.64
N ILE A 53 23.05 12.25 -14.21
CA ILE A 53 22.14 11.81 -13.13
C ILE A 53 21.13 10.75 -13.63
N ASP A 54 20.69 10.82 -14.89
CA ASP A 54 19.67 9.90 -15.42
C ASP A 54 20.15 8.45 -15.48
N ALA A 55 21.39 8.22 -15.94
CA ALA A 55 21.93 6.87 -16.08
C ALA A 55 22.20 6.19 -14.72
N ASP A 56 22.60 6.96 -13.71
CA ASP A 56 22.87 6.43 -12.37
C ASP A 56 21.57 6.00 -11.66
N ILE A 57 20.49 6.78 -11.77
CA ILE A 57 19.22 6.44 -11.11
C ILE A 57 18.54 5.25 -11.81
N GLU A 58 18.54 5.21 -13.14
CA GLU A 58 17.99 4.06 -13.88
C GLU A 58 18.77 2.77 -13.56
N HIS A 59 20.09 2.84 -13.47
CA HIS A 59 20.93 1.70 -13.10
C HIS A 59 20.75 1.27 -11.63
N GLU A 60 20.64 2.22 -10.69
CA GLU A 60 20.29 1.94 -9.29
C GLU A 60 18.92 1.25 -9.18
N LEU A 61 17.94 1.68 -9.99
CA LEU A 61 16.60 1.10 -10.06
C LEU A 61 16.61 -0.34 -10.59
N GLU A 62 17.31 -0.59 -11.70
CA GLU A 62 17.37 -1.93 -12.29
C GLU A 62 18.07 -2.91 -11.34
N LYS A 63 19.11 -2.45 -10.63
CA LYS A 63 19.79 -3.21 -9.59
C LYS A 63 18.88 -3.52 -8.41
N LEU A 64 18.06 -2.57 -7.97
CA LEU A 64 17.07 -2.80 -6.91
C LEU A 64 15.98 -3.77 -7.36
N LYS A 65 15.50 -3.64 -8.60
CA LYS A 65 14.51 -4.54 -9.20
C LYS A 65 15.03 -5.97 -9.25
N GLU A 66 16.29 -6.16 -9.65
CA GLU A 66 16.98 -7.44 -9.55
C GLU A 66 17.07 -7.94 -8.10
N GLN A 67 17.42 -7.07 -7.15
CA GLN A 67 17.49 -7.44 -5.74
C GLN A 67 16.12 -7.89 -5.21
N ILE A 68 15.02 -7.24 -5.60
CA ILE A 68 13.64 -7.64 -5.22
C ILE A 68 13.28 -9.00 -5.83
N LEU A 69 13.64 -9.22 -7.10
CA LEU A 69 13.41 -10.52 -7.75
C LEU A 69 14.22 -11.64 -7.09
N LYS A 70 15.47 -11.36 -6.69
CA LYS A 70 16.35 -12.30 -6.00
C LYS A 70 15.92 -12.51 -4.53
N SER A 71 15.45 -11.48 -3.83
CA SER A 71 15.01 -11.57 -2.43
C SER A 71 13.66 -12.28 -2.25
N LYS A 72 12.88 -12.43 -3.33
CA LYS A 72 11.73 -13.34 -3.37
C LYS A 72 12.10 -14.80 -3.03
N VAL A 73 13.40 -15.15 -3.09
CA VAL A 73 13.96 -16.47 -2.77
C VAL A 73 14.78 -16.49 -1.46
N SER A 74 15.19 -15.33 -0.92
CA SER A 74 16.00 -15.26 0.32
C SER A 74 15.58 -14.10 1.23
N SER A 75 15.15 -14.45 2.44
CA SER A 75 14.51 -13.59 3.46
C SER A 75 15.47 -12.67 4.23
N VAL A 76 16.74 -12.55 3.84
CA VAL A 76 17.76 -11.92 4.69
C VAL A 76 18.32 -10.67 3.98
N ASN A 77 17.97 -9.51 4.55
CA ASN A 77 18.41 -8.12 4.25
C ASN A 77 17.39 -7.29 3.45
N HIS A 78 16.65 -6.44 4.18
CA HIS A 78 15.71 -5.49 3.61
C HIS A 78 16.40 -4.19 3.18
N PRO A 79 16.27 -3.78 1.90
CA PRO A 79 16.76 -2.49 1.40
C PRO A 79 15.75 -1.35 1.68
N ASP A 80 15.14 -1.30 2.86
CA ASP A 80 14.02 -0.37 3.14
C ASP A 80 14.47 1.11 3.17
N VAL A 81 15.72 1.34 3.60
CA VAL A 81 16.39 2.65 3.55
C VAL A 81 16.60 3.10 2.10
N SER A 82 16.79 2.16 1.17
CA SER A 82 17.07 2.43 -0.24
C SER A 82 15.84 2.96 -1.01
N PHE A 83 14.63 2.42 -0.74
CA PHE A 83 13.42 2.83 -1.46
C PHE A 83 13.03 4.29 -1.22
N ASN A 84 13.08 4.75 0.03
CA ASN A 84 12.67 6.11 0.37
C ASN A 84 13.61 7.14 -0.25
N GLU A 85 14.91 6.90 -0.19
CA GLU A 85 15.91 7.79 -0.78
C GLU A 85 15.76 7.89 -2.30
N MET A 86 15.54 6.76 -2.99
CA MET A 86 15.30 6.77 -4.45
C MET A 86 13.98 7.44 -4.83
N ILE A 87 12.90 7.22 -4.07
CA ILE A 87 11.62 7.91 -4.30
C ILE A 87 11.80 9.43 -4.19
N GLU A 88 12.51 9.90 -3.17
CA GLU A 88 12.74 11.34 -2.99
C GLU A 88 13.69 11.94 -4.05
N LYS A 89 14.73 11.20 -4.47
CA LYS A 89 15.57 11.60 -5.61
C LYS A 89 14.72 11.72 -6.89
N LEU A 90 13.92 10.71 -7.20
CA LEU A 90 13.11 10.68 -8.42
C LEU A 90 12.03 11.77 -8.43
N LYS A 91 11.44 12.10 -7.28
CA LYS A 91 10.53 13.25 -7.16
C LYS A 91 11.21 14.58 -7.51
N LYS A 92 12.43 14.81 -6.98
CA LYS A 92 13.20 16.02 -7.28
C LYS A 92 13.51 16.13 -8.78
N ASP A 93 13.87 15.01 -9.40
CA ASP A 93 14.15 14.97 -10.84
C ASP A 93 12.90 15.23 -11.68
N ILE A 94 11.76 14.65 -11.30
CA ILE A 94 10.45 14.93 -11.92
C ILE A 94 10.08 16.40 -11.79
N GLU A 95 10.26 17.01 -10.61
CA GLU A 95 10.03 18.43 -10.40
C GLU A 95 10.93 19.29 -11.30
N GLN A 96 12.21 18.94 -11.40
CA GLN A 96 13.15 19.65 -12.26
C GLN A 96 12.79 19.52 -13.74
N GLU A 97 12.37 18.35 -14.19
CA GLU A 97 11.91 18.14 -15.56
C GLU A 97 10.58 18.85 -15.84
N TYR A 98 9.68 18.89 -14.88
CA TYR A 98 8.44 19.64 -14.99
C TYR A 98 8.71 21.14 -15.17
N LEU A 99 9.66 21.69 -14.41
CA LEU A 99 10.09 23.08 -14.58
C LEU A 99 10.71 23.31 -15.96
N GLN A 100 11.55 22.40 -16.44
CA GLN A 100 12.12 22.50 -17.78
C GLN A 100 11.03 22.45 -18.87
N ALA A 101 10.04 21.58 -18.71
CA ALA A 101 8.90 21.49 -19.61
C ALA A 101 8.11 22.81 -19.61
N LEU A 102 7.83 23.35 -18.42
CA LEU A 102 7.13 24.61 -18.28
C LEU A 102 7.89 25.78 -18.94
N SER A 103 9.20 25.88 -18.74
CA SER A 103 10.02 26.88 -19.41
C SER A 103 10.06 26.69 -20.94
N ALA A 104 10.19 25.45 -21.42
CA ALA A 104 10.23 25.12 -22.85
C ALA A 104 8.93 25.47 -23.57
N THR A 105 7.77 25.34 -22.90
CA THR A 105 6.49 25.75 -23.49
C THR A 105 6.35 27.27 -23.64
N GLY A 106 7.24 28.07 -23.02
CA GLY A 106 7.14 29.53 -23.01
C GLY A 106 5.90 30.07 -22.26
N LEU A 107 5.29 29.25 -21.41
CA LEU A 107 4.08 29.61 -20.64
C LEU A 107 4.38 30.08 -19.22
N GLN A 108 5.65 30.07 -18.80
CA GLN A 108 6.05 30.41 -17.44
C GLN A 108 5.61 31.82 -17.03
N GLU A 109 5.88 32.83 -17.86
CA GLU A 109 5.45 34.22 -17.58
C GLU A 109 3.92 34.35 -17.49
N LYS A 110 3.18 33.68 -18.39
CA LYS A 110 1.72 33.67 -18.36
C LYS A 110 1.18 33.05 -17.06
N LEU A 111 1.83 31.98 -16.59
CA LEU A 111 1.45 31.28 -15.37
C LEU A 111 1.78 32.10 -14.12
N ASP A 112 2.90 32.83 -14.11
CA ASP A 112 3.27 33.72 -13.01
C ASP A 112 2.36 34.96 -12.96
N MET A 113 2.03 35.57 -14.11
CA MET A 113 1.01 36.63 -14.18
C MET A 113 -0.35 36.14 -13.66
N LEU A 114 -0.77 34.93 -14.03
CA LEU A 114 -2.02 34.35 -13.57
C LEU A 114 -2.01 34.10 -12.06
N ARG A 115 -0.89 33.61 -11.50
CA ARG A 115 -0.73 33.46 -10.04
C ARG A 115 -0.85 34.79 -9.31
N GLU A 116 -0.25 35.85 -9.85
CA GLU A 116 -0.41 37.20 -9.29
C GLU A 116 -1.84 37.71 -9.37
N GLU A 117 -2.53 37.52 -10.50
CA GLU A 117 -3.94 37.92 -10.66
C GLU A 117 -4.83 37.17 -9.65
N VAL A 118 -4.63 35.86 -9.48
CA VAL A 118 -5.33 35.04 -8.48
C VAL A 118 -5.05 35.55 -7.06
N ALA A 119 -3.80 35.89 -6.74
CA ALA A 119 -3.44 36.43 -5.43
C ALA A 119 -4.05 37.82 -5.18
N LYS A 120 -4.07 38.70 -6.19
CA LYS A 120 -4.66 40.04 -6.14
C LYS A 120 -6.18 40.01 -6.00
N ALA A 121 -6.83 39.00 -6.59
CA ALA A 121 -8.28 38.82 -6.52
C ALA A 121 -8.79 38.50 -5.10
N LYS A 122 -7.91 38.30 -4.10
CA LYS A 122 -8.25 38.04 -2.68
C LYS A 122 -9.42 37.03 -2.54
N ILE A 123 -9.38 35.99 -3.38
CA ILE A 123 -10.47 35.03 -3.50
C ILE A 123 -10.55 34.27 -2.18
N SER A 124 -11.66 34.44 -1.48
CA SER A 124 -11.94 33.61 -0.32
C SER A 124 -12.27 32.19 -0.79
N PRO A 125 -11.92 31.12 -0.04
CA PRO A 125 -12.07 29.74 -0.49
C PRO A 125 -13.52 29.33 -0.85
N THR A 126 -14.49 30.11 -0.40
CA THR A 126 -15.93 29.88 -0.56
C THR A 126 -16.55 30.69 -1.70
N GLN A 127 -15.81 31.60 -2.32
CA GLN A 127 -16.34 32.48 -3.35
C GLN A 127 -15.98 31.92 -4.74
N PRO A 128 -16.96 31.76 -5.64
CA PRO A 128 -16.68 31.31 -7.00
C PRO A 128 -15.68 32.25 -7.67
N LEU A 129 -14.74 31.67 -8.43
CA LEU A 129 -13.80 32.48 -9.21
C LEU A 129 -14.57 33.38 -10.17
N ASP A 130 -14.04 34.58 -10.39
CA ASP A 130 -14.52 35.45 -11.45
C ASP A 130 -14.49 34.67 -12.79
N PRO A 131 -15.60 34.58 -13.54
CA PRO A 131 -15.67 33.86 -14.80
C PRO A 131 -14.53 34.21 -15.78
N VAL A 132 -14.07 35.47 -15.76
CA VAL A 132 -12.96 35.94 -16.60
C VAL A 132 -11.64 35.28 -16.19
N LEU A 133 -11.39 35.11 -14.89
CA LEU A 133 -10.20 34.46 -14.37
C LEU A 133 -10.23 32.95 -14.59
N GLU A 134 -11.39 32.32 -14.46
CA GLU A 134 -11.60 30.90 -14.77
C GLU A 134 -11.36 30.59 -16.25
N GLU A 135 -11.78 31.47 -17.15
CA GLU A 135 -11.48 31.37 -18.59
C GLU A 135 -9.97 31.46 -18.85
N LYS A 136 -9.26 32.42 -18.23
CA LYS A 136 -7.80 32.53 -18.34
C LYS A 136 -7.07 31.28 -17.82
N ILE A 137 -7.50 30.72 -16.69
CA ILE A 137 -6.97 29.45 -16.16
C ILE A 137 -7.18 28.32 -17.16
N SER A 138 -8.39 28.22 -17.72
CA SER A 138 -8.74 27.20 -18.70
C SER A 138 -7.91 27.33 -19.99
N MET A 139 -7.67 28.56 -20.44
CA MET A 139 -6.84 28.86 -21.61
C MET A 139 -5.38 28.46 -21.38
N VAL A 140 -4.77 28.86 -20.26
CA VAL A 140 -3.37 28.47 -19.93
C VAL A 140 -3.25 26.94 -19.80
N LYS A 141 -4.24 26.27 -19.21
CA LYS A 141 -4.27 24.80 -19.11
C LYS A 141 -4.42 24.12 -20.47
N HIS A 142 -5.18 24.72 -21.39
CA HIS A 142 -5.32 24.24 -22.76
C HIS A 142 -4.01 24.42 -23.54
N ASP A 143 -3.43 25.63 -23.52
CA ASP A 143 -2.14 25.95 -24.15
C ASP A 143 -1.03 25.02 -23.66
N PHE A 144 -0.98 24.77 -22.34
CA PHE A 144 0.01 23.87 -21.75
C PHE A 144 -0.13 22.45 -22.30
N ARG A 145 -1.36 21.93 -22.43
CA ARG A 145 -1.60 20.58 -22.98
C ARG A 145 -1.26 20.46 -24.46
N GLN A 146 -1.55 21.49 -25.26
CA GLN A 146 -1.15 21.49 -26.67
C GLN A 146 0.37 21.50 -26.83
N ARG A 147 1.05 22.39 -26.09
CA ARG A 147 2.51 22.55 -26.18
C ARG A 147 3.27 21.41 -25.50
N LEU A 148 2.64 20.66 -24.60
CA LEU A 148 3.25 19.54 -23.90
C LEU A 148 3.88 18.52 -24.88
N VAL A 149 3.20 18.27 -26.01
CA VAL A 149 3.63 17.30 -27.04
C VAL A 149 4.92 17.74 -27.74
N GLU A 150 5.17 19.05 -27.80
CA GLU A 150 6.36 19.64 -28.43
C GLU A 150 7.56 19.72 -27.48
N VAL A 151 7.34 19.40 -26.19
CA VAL A 151 8.40 19.51 -25.19
C VAL A 151 9.41 18.36 -25.35
N PRO A 152 10.71 18.67 -25.53
CA PRO A 152 11.73 17.66 -25.81
C PRO A 152 11.95 16.67 -24.66
N ASN A 153 11.62 17.03 -23.41
CA ASN A 153 11.78 16.14 -22.24
C ASN A 153 10.49 15.40 -21.85
N LEU A 154 9.40 15.46 -22.64
CA LEU A 154 8.15 14.77 -22.31
C LEU A 154 8.32 13.25 -22.16
N ALA A 155 9.12 12.64 -23.04
CA ALA A 155 9.39 11.20 -23.00
C ALA A 155 10.12 10.79 -21.70
N SER A 156 11.13 11.58 -21.31
CA SER A 156 11.86 11.39 -20.05
C SER A 156 10.93 11.54 -18.85
N LEU A 157 10.11 12.61 -18.82
CA LEU A 157 9.20 12.89 -17.72
C LEU A 157 8.17 11.76 -17.56
N THR A 158 7.66 11.26 -18.68
CA THR A 158 6.72 10.13 -18.70
C THR A 158 7.39 8.86 -18.16
N SER A 159 8.63 8.57 -18.58
CA SER A 159 9.42 7.45 -18.06
C SER A 159 9.63 7.55 -16.55
N LYS A 160 10.07 8.71 -16.05
CA LYS A 160 10.30 8.95 -14.62
C LYS A 160 9.04 8.84 -13.78
N LEU A 161 7.91 9.36 -14.27
CA LEU A 161 6.61 9.20 -13.60
C LEU A 161 6.20 7.73 -13.51
N GLN A 162 6.43 6.95 -14.57
CA GLN A 162 6.18 5.51 -14.57
C GLN A 162 7.10 4.79 -13.58
N MET A 163 8.40 5.12 -13.54
CA MET A 163 9.35 4.57 -12.57
C MET A 163 8.94 4.89 -11.13
N LEU A 164 8.47 6.12 -10.85
CA LEU A 164 8.02 6.52 -9.52
C LEU A 164 6.83 5.69 -9.06
N LYS A 165 5.90 5.41 -9.97
CA LYS A 165 4.75 4.54 -9.71
C LYS A 165 5.20 3.12 -9.38
N GLU A 166 6.05 2.54 -10.22
CA GLU A 166 6.58 1.18 -10.02
C GLU A 166 7.34 1.04 -8.70
N LEU A 167 8.18 2.01 -8.37
CA LEU A 167 8.96 2.02 -7.14
C LEU A 167 8.06 2.15 -5.89
N THR A 168 7.02 2.98 -5.97
CA THR A 168 6.02 3.13 -4.90
C THR A 168 5.22 1.84 -4.69
N ASP A 169 4.83 1.17 -5.78
CA ASP A 169 4.14 -0.11 -5.72
C ASP A 169 5.03 -1.23 -5.13
N ALA A 170 6.31 -1.26 -5.55
CA ALA A 170 7.30 -2.19 -5.02
C ALA A 170 7.53 -2.01 -3.51
N LYS A 171 7.66 -0.76 -3.04
CA LYS A 171 7.78 -0.44 -1.61
C LYS A 171 6.56 -0.96 -0.83
N ARG A 172 5.35 -0.69 -1.32
CA ARG A 172 4.10 -1.16 -0.69
C ARG A 172 4.03 -2.68 -0.61
N LEU A 173 4.52 -3.40 -1.62
CA LEU A 173 4.59 -4.86 -1.62
C LEU A 173 5.63 -5.38 -0.61
N SER A 174 6.79 -4.75 -0.53
CA SER A 174 7.82 -5.06 0.46
C SER A 174 7.27 -4.92 1.89
N GLU A 175 6.65 -3.78 2.21
CA GLU A 175 6.04 -3.55 3.52
C GLU A 175 4.96 -4.58 3.87
N LYS A 176 4.11 -4.96 2.90
CA LYS A 176 3.11 -6.02 3.10
C LYS A 176 3.75 -7.38 3.37
N THR A 177 4.82 -7.72 2.65
CA THR A 177 5.54 -8.98 2.82
C THR A 177 6.20 -9.05 4.20
N ASN A 178 6.73 -7.93 4.69
CA ASN A 178 7.36 -7.83 6.01
C ASN A 178 6.32 -7.97 7.12
N LYS A 179 5.17 -7.32 6.96
CA LYS A 179 4.05 -7.49 7.89
C LYS A 179 3.57 -8.94 7.90
N LEU A 180 3.52 -9.60 6.74
CA LEU A 180 3.13 -11.00 6.63
C LEU A 180 4.14 -11.94 7.32
N SER A 181 5.44 -11.70 7.18
CA SER A 181 6.46 -12.51 7.84
C SER A 181 6.43 -12.35 9.36
N VAL A 182 6.27 -11.11 9.85
CA VAL A 182 6.07 -10.82 11.28
C VAL A 182 4.81 -11.49 11.79
N LEU A 183 3.68 -11.36 11.09
CA LEU A 183 2.42 -12.01 11.47
C LEU A 183 2.55 -13.53 11.49
N LYS A 184 3.22 -14.14 10.51
CA LYS A 184 3.49 -15.58 10.47
C LYS A 184 4.31 -16.01 11.68
N GLN A 185 5.33 -15.23 12.05
CA GLN A 185 6.14 -15.52 13.23
C GLN A 185 5.33 -15.40 14.53
N GLU A 186 4.52 -14.34 14.67
CA GLU A 186 3.67 -14.10 15.83
C GLU A 186 2.63 -15.21 16.01
N VAL A 187 1.96 -15.63 14.92
CA VAL A 187 1.03 -16.76 14.92
C VAL A 187 1.74 -18.04 15.35
N ASN A 188 2.87 -18.37 14.74
CA ASN A 188 3.64 -19.56 15.11
C ASN A 188 4.08 -19.53 16.58
N GLN A 189 4.46 -18.36 17.09
CA GLN A 189 4.89 -18.20 18.48
C GLN A 189 3.73 -18.39 19.45
N GLY A 190 2.57 -17.79 19.22
CA GLY A 190 1.45 -17.96 20.14
C GLY A 190 0.76 -19.31 20.03
N LEU A 191 0.79 -19.98 18.87
CA LEU A 191 0.38 -21.39 18.78
C LEU A 191 1.29 -22.31 19.62
N ARG A 192 2.61 -22.10 19.58
CA ARG A 192 3.56 -22.82 20.46
C ARG A 192 3.29 -22.48 21.93
N GLY A 193 3.14 -21.20 22.25
CA GLY A 193 2.82 -20.74 23.60
C GLY A 193 1.53 -21.36 24.14
N ALA A 194 0.49 -21.48 23.31
CA ALA A 194 -0.76 -22.12 23.70
C ALA A 194 -0.58 -23.60 24.06
N LEU A 195 0.21 -24.33 23.27
CA LEU A 195 0.52 -25.75 23.52
C LEU A 195 1.35 -25.93 24.80
N ASP A 196 2.28 -25.02 25.08
CA ASP A 196 3.17 -25.07 26.24
C ASP A 196 2.45 -24.63 27.54
N GLN A 197 1.61 -23.58 27.49
CA GLN A 197 0.93 -23.02 28.67
C GLN A 197 -0.16 -23.92 29.26
N SER A 198 -0.85 -24.67 28.40
CA SER A 198 -2.03 -25.46 28.78
C SER A 198 -1.69 -26.88 29.25
N ASN A 199 -0.40 -27.20 29.40
CA ASN A 199 0.11 -28.55 29.66
C ASN A 199 -0.44 -29.60 28.66
N LEU A 200 -0.84 -29.16 27.45
CA LEU A 200 -1.39 -30.05 26.43
C LEU A 200 -0.34 -31.02 25.92
N LYS A 201 0.91 -30.57 25.84
CA LYS A 201 2.05 -31.44 25.52
C LYS A 201 2.14 -32.61 26.50
N GLY A 202 2.06 -32.34 27.81
CA GLY A 202 2.05 -33.38 28.84
C GLY A 202 0.82 -34.30 28.75
N LYS A 203 -0.37 -33.75 28.49
CA LYS A 203 -1.58 -34.56 28.29
C LYS A 203 -1.51 -35.47 27.07
N LEU A 204 -0.92 -35.01 25.97
CA LEU A 204 -0.68 -35.82 24.77
C LEU A 204 0.36 -36.91 25.02
N GLU A 205 1.43 -36.60 25.76
CA GLU A 205 2.47 -37.56 26.12
C GLU A 205 1.92 -38.66 27.05
N LEU A 206 1.16 -38.29 28.08
CA LEU A 206 0.47 -39.23 28.97
C LEU A 206 -0.54 -40.10 28.21
N LEU A 207 -1.35 -39.52 27.32
CA LEU A 207 -2.28 -40.29 26.50
C LEU A 207 -1.54 -41.30 25.61
N ARG A 208 -0.39 -40.90 25.04
CA ARG A 208 0.45 -41.79 24.24
C ARG A 208 1.03 -42.93 25.08
N GLU A 209 1.52 -42.66 26.28
CA GLU A 209 2.03 -43.67 27.21
C GLU A 209 0.93 -44.66 27.61
N GLU A 210 -0.25 -44.16 27.97
CA GLU A 210 -1.40 -45.00 28.32
C GLU A 210 -1.81 -45.90 27.15
N MET A 211 -1.84 -45.38 25.91
CA MET A 211 -2.15 -46.18 24.71
C MET A 211 -1.12 -47.29 24.47
N LEU A 212 0.17 -46.98 24.67
CA LEU A 212 1.25 -47.98 24.57
C LEU A 212 1.12 -49.05 25.66
N HIS A 213 0.77 -48.66 26.89
CA HIS A 213 0.60 -49.59 28.02
C HIS A 213 -0.63 -50.49 27.83
N ALA A 214 -1.69 -49.97 27.21
CA ALA A 214 -2.87 -50.73 26.83
C ALA A 214 -2.64 -51.67 25.64
N GLY A 215 -1.46 -51.63 24.99
CA GLY A 215 -1.14 -52.46 23.83
C GLY A 215 -1.96 -52.11 22.58
N VAL A 216 -2.54 -50.90 22.54
CA VAL A 216 -3.37 -50.44 21.43
C VAL A 216 -2.46 -50.13 20.24
N THR A 217 -2.55 -50.95 19.20
CA THR A 217 -1.78 -50.74 17.95
C THR A 217 -2.65 -50.21 16.82
N LYS A 218 -3.96 -50.41 16.90
CA LYS A 218 -4.95 -49.95 15.92
C LYS A 218 -6.10 -49.21 16.58
N VAL A 219 -6.82 -48.44 15.79
CA VAL A 219 -7.99 -47.68 16.26
C VAL A 219 -9.13 -48.62 16.66
N GLU A 220 -9.25 -49.80 16.03
CA GLU A 220 -10.26 -50.80 16.40
C GLU A 220 -10.02 -51.41 17.80
N ASP A 221 -8.78 -51.39 18.27
CA ASP A 221 -8.38 -51.93 19.58
C ASP A 221 -8.67 -50.95 20.73
N LEU A 222 -9.14 -49.75 20.43
CA LEU A 222 -9.46 -48.74 21.45
C LEU A 222 -10.74 -49.12 22.20
N ASP A 223 -10.61 -49.29 23.52
CA ASP A 223 -11.78 -49.34 24.39
C ASP A 223 -12.50 -47.98 24.46
N GLU A 224 -13.74 -48.01 24.93
CA GLU A 224 -14.60 -46.82 24.97
C GLU A 224 -14.02 -45.71 25.87
N GLY A 225 -13.34 -46.07 26.95
CA GLY A 225 -12.71 -45.12 27.86
C GLY A 225 -11.52 -44.41 27.23
N MET A 226 -10.74 -45.11 26.41
CA MET A 226 -9.64 -44.53 25.63
C MET A 226 -10.14 -43.62 24.52
N LYS A 227 -11.22 -43.99 23.82
CA LYS A 227 -11.86 -43.12 22.83
C LYS A 227 -12.33 -41.81 23.48
N GLU A 228 -12.95 -41.89 24.66
CA GLU A 228 -13.39 -40.71 25.41
C GLU A 228 -12.19 -39.81 25.80
N LYS A 229 -11.09 -40.39 26.30
CA LYS A 229 -9.86 -39.64 26.61
C LYS A 229 -9.26 -38.95 25.38
N ILE A 230 -9.23 -39.63 24.23
CA ILE A 230 -8.75 -39.06 22.97
C ILE A 230 -9.61 -37.85 22.56
N VAL A 231 -10.94 -37.98 22.62
CA VAL A 231 -11.86 -36.88 22.32
C VAL A 231 -11.66 -35.70 23.28
N ASN A 232 -11.51 -35.98 24.58
CA ASN A 232 -11.27 -34.95 25.59
C ASN A 232 -9.95 -34.19 25.38
N VAL A 233 -8.85 -34.89 25.08
CA VAL A 233 -7.57 -34.25 24.76
C VAL A 233 -7.66 -33.45 23.46
N LYS A 234 -8.32 -33.99 22.43
CA LYS A 234 -8.57 -33.26 21.17
C LYS A 234 -9.37 -31.98 21.39
N GLN A 235 -10.46 -32.03 22.16
CA GLN A 235 -11.27 -30.87 22.52
C GLN A 235 -10.44 -29.82 23.26
N ALA A 236 -9.60 -30.24 24.22
CA ALA A 236 -8.73 -29.35 24.97
C ALA A 236 -7.68 -28.66 24.07
N VAL A 237 -7.10 -29.38 23.10
CA VAL A 237 -6.19 -28.82 22.09
C VAL A 237 -6.91 -27.79 21.23
N MET A 238 -8.08 -28.12 20.69
CA MET A 238 -8.85 -27.21 19.84
C MET A 238 -9.27 -25.94 20.57
N SER A 239 -9.75 -26.04 21.81
CA SER A 239 -10.12 -24.88 22.62
C SER A 239 -8.93 -23.97 22.90
N SER A 240 -7.78 -24.53 23.31
CA SER A 240 -6.58 -23.74 23.59
C SER A 240 -6.03 -23.03 22.35
N LEU A 241 -5.98 -23.71 21.20
CA LEU A 241 -5.57 -23.10 19.93
C LEU A 241 -6.58 -22.04 19.46
N SER A 242 -7.88 -22.27 19.66
CA SER A 242 -8.90 -21.29 19.33
C SER A 242 -8.80 -20.04 20.20
N GLU A 243 -8.56 -20.18 21.50
CA GLU A 243 -8.35 -19.05 22.41
C GLU A 243 -7.09 -18.26 22.05
N ALA A 244 -6.00 -18.95 21.68
CA ALA A 244 -4.77 -18.31 21.24
C ALA A 244 -4.94 -17.53 19.92
N LEU A 245 -5.70 -18.06 18.98
CA LEU A 245 -6.01 -17.35 17.74
C LEU A 245 -6.97 -16.17 18.00
N LYS A 246 -7.96 -16.33 18.88
CA LYS A 246 -8.86 -15.25 19.30
C LYS A 246 -8.13 -14.13 20.01
N SER A 247 -7.15 -14.44 20.87
CA SER A 247 -6.35 -13.43 21.58
C SER A 247 -5.47 -12.62 20.61
N MET A 248 -5.10 -13.21 19.47
CA MET A 248 -4.46 -12.52 18.33
C MET A 248 -5.44 -11.78 17.42
N GLN A 249 -6.74 -11.72 17.77
CA GLN A 249 -7.80 -11.12 16.95
C GLN A 249 -7.97 -11.83 15.59
N LEU A 250 -7.54 -13.08 15.48
CA LEU A 250 -7.75 -13.92 14.32
C LEU A 250 -9.04 -14.72 14.53
N ASN A 251 -10.07 -14.39 13.75
CA ASN A 251 -11.32 -15.14 13.76
C ASN A 251 -11.13 -16.45 12.99
N LEU A 252 -11.33 -17.57 13.67
CA LEU A 252 -11.48 -18.87 13.03
C LEU A 252 -12.86 -18.94 12.38
N GLU A 253 -12.90 -18.91 11.05
CA GLU A 253 -14.03 -19.48 10.34
C GLU A 253 -14.03 -20.98 10.64
N GLN A 254 -15.15 -21.52 11.11
CA GLN A 254 -15.26 -22.90 11.58
C GLN A 254 -14.95 -23.86 10.41
N VAL A 255 -13.73 -24.38 10.35
CA VAL A 255 -13.34 -25.41 9.38
C VAL A 255 -13.91 -26.73 9.89
N VAL A 256 -15.09 -27.09 9.38
CA VAL A 256 -15.68 -28.43 9.57
C VAL A 256 -14.71 -29.46 8.98
N SER A 257 -14.45 -30.54 9.70
CA SER A 257 -13.49 -31.56 9.26
C SER A 257 -13.99 -32.26 7.99
N ARG A 258 -13.04 -32.74 7.16
CA ARG A 258 -13.34 -33.37 5.86
C ARG A 258 -14.18 -34.64 6.03
N GLU A 259 -14.01 -35.35 7.15
CA GLU A 259 -14.81 -36.52 7.51
C GLU A 259 -16.25 -36.14 7.91
N GLU A 260 -16.47 -35.04 8.65
CA GLU A 260 -17.82 -34.53 8.98
C GLU A 260 -18.55 -33.98 7.73
N ALA A 261 -17.81 -33.45 6.76
CA ALA A 261 -18.35 -33.04 5.46
C ALA A 261 -18.75 -34.23 4.57
N ALA A 262 -18.17 -35.42 4.81
CA ALA A 262 -18.45 -36.63 4.04
C ALA A 262 -19.62 -37.46 4.62
N GLN A 263 -19.79 -37.48 5.95
CA GLN A 263 -20.92 -38.19 6.58
C GLN A 263 -22.25 -37.42 6.53
N VAL A 264 -22.20 -36.10 6.40
CA VAL A 264 -23.40 -35.29 6.19
C VAL A 264 -23.72 -35.29 4.69
N GLY A 265 -24.37 -36.37 4.23
CA GLY A 265 -25.03 -36.47 2.93
C GLY A 265 -26.22 -35.51 2.83
N ASN A 266 -25.97 -34.21 2.94
CA ASN A 266 -27.00 -33.19 2.95
C ASN A 266 -26.64 -32.08 1.96
N TYR A 267 -26.98 -32.35 0.69
CA TYR A 267 -26.96 -31.41 -0.43
C TYR A 267 -27.71 -30.09 -0.12
N ASP A 268 -28.55 -30.04 0.92
CA ASP A 268 -29.27 -28.85 1.37
C ASP A 268 -28.43 -27.87 2.21
N LYS A 269 -27.36 -28.32 2.89
CA LYS A 269 -26.54 -27.45 3.76
C LYS A 269 -25.67 -26.47 2.95
N LYS A 270 -25.16 -26.88 1.79
CA LYS A 270 -24.33 -26.04 0.91
C LYS A 270 -25.16 -24.95 0.21
N LYS A 271 -26.45 -25.20 -0.01
CA LYS A 271 -27.40 -24.27 -0.62
C LYS A 271 -27.72 -23.10 0.33
N ASN A 272 -28.02 -23.39 1.60
CA ASN A 272 -28.34 -22.35 2.59
C ASN A 272 -27.18 -21.38 2.86
N TYR A 273 -25.92 -21.85 2.90
CA TYR A 273 -24.79 -20.96 3.13
C TYR A 273 -24.46 -20.09 1.91
N ALA A 274 -24.57 -20.66 0.70
CA ALA A 274 -24.42 -19.91 -0.54
C ALA A 274 -25.52 -18.83 -0.68
N ASP A 275 -26.76 -19.18 -0.33
CA ASP A 275 -27.89 -18.26 -0.36
C ASP A 275 -27.73 -17.14 0.68
N LEU A 276 -27.31 -17.46 1.91
CA LEU A 276 -27.02 -16.46 2.95
C LEU A 276 -25.86 -15.54 2.53
N LYS A 277 -24.80 -16.10 1.93
CA LYS A 277 -23.67 -15.31 1.41
C LYS A 277 -24.11 -14.35 0.30
N ASN A 278 -24.98 -14.81 -0.60
CA ASN A 278 -25.55 -13.97 -1.66
C ASN A 278 -26.43 -12.85 -1.08
N GLN A 279 -27.26 -13.15 -0.08
CA GLN A 279 -28.09 -12.15 0.61
C GLN A 279 -27.26 -11.11 1.37
N ILE A 280 -26.14 -11.51 2.00
CA ILE A 280 -25.20 -10.58 2.65
C ILE A 280 -24.53 -9.67 1.61
N ALA A 281 -24.11 -10.23 0.47
CA ALA A 281 -23.53 -9.43 -0.62
C ALA A 281 -24.55 -8.43 -1.19
N GLU A 282 -25.80 -8.86 -1.41
CA GLU A 282 -26.89 -8.00 -1.87
C GLU A 282 -27.21 -6.88 -0.86
N LEU A 283 -27.25 -7.20 0.44
CA LEU A 283 -27.43 -6.21 1.50
C LEU A 283 -26.30 -5.18 1.49
N ASN A 284 -25.05 -5.62 1.30
CA ASN A 284 -23.90 -4.71 1.27
C ASN A 284 -23.93 -3.78 0.05
N ASP A 285 -24.37 -4.29 -1.10
CA ASP A 285 -24.60 -3.48 -2.30
C ASP A 285 -25.73 -2.45 -2.09
N ASP A 286 -26.83 -2.85 -1.44
CA ASP A 286 -27.92 -1.95 -1.10
C ASP A 286 -27.48 -0.87 -0.09
N ILE A 287 -26.68 -1.21 0.92
CA ILE A 287 -26.07 -0.26 1.86
C ILE A 287 -25.23 0.78 1.08
N ASN A 288 -24.36 0.31 0.19
CA ASN A 288 -23.51 1.20 -0.59
C ASN A 288 -24.31 2.12 -1.51
N LYS A 289 -25.36 1.60 -2.15
CA LYS A 289 -26.28 2.40 -2.99
C LYS A 289 -27.00 3.45 -2.16
N GLU A 290 -27.51 3.10 -0.98
CA GLU A 290 -28.21 4.03 -0.10
C GLU A 290 -27.27 5.12 0.42
N ILE A 291 -26.05 4.78 0.86
CA ILE A 291 -25.05 5.77 1.27
C ILE A 291 -24.74 6.74 0.13
N VAL A 292 -24.50 6.23 -1.07
CA VAL A 292 -24.24 7.08 -2.25
C VAL A 292 -25.47 7.93 -2.58
N GLY A 293 -26.68 7.37 -2.48
CA GLY A 293 -27.93 8.08 -2.68
C GLY A 293 -28.11 9.22 -1.67
N VAL A 294 -27.93 8.95 -0.38
CA VAL A 294 -28.04 9.92 0.70
C VAL A 294 -27.00 11.02 0.55
N VAL A 295 -25.74 10.69 0.26
CA VAL A 295 -24.68 11.68 0.03
C VAL A 295 -24.99 12.59 -1.16
N ASN A 296 -25.58 12.07 -2.23
CA ASN A 296 -25.88 12.84 -3.44
C ASN A 296 -27.21 13.62 -3.38
N SER A 297 -28.21 13.12 -2.66
CA SER A 297 -29.56 13.70 -2.57
C SER A 297 -29.72 14.69 -1.42
N SER A 298 -29.04 14.44 -0.31
CA SER A 298 -28.98 15.38 0.80
C SER A 298 -27.82 16.34 0.58
N ASN A 299 -27.91 17.54 1.14
CA ASN A 299 -26.85 18.55 1.09
C ASN A 299 -25.54 18.10 1.80
N LEU A 300 -25.35 16.80 2.09
CA LEU A 300 -24.17 16.20 2.68
C LEU A 300 -22.94 16.29 1.77
N LYS A 301 -23.10 16.19 0.44
CA LYS A 301 -21.97 16.35 -0.48
C LYS A 301 -21.28 17.70 -0.30
N SER A 302 -22.04 18.79 -0.23
CA SER A 302 -21.48 20.12 0.00
C SER A 302 -20.86 20.23 1.41
N LYS A 303 -21.48 19.64 2.43
CA LYS A 303 -20.95 19.65 3.81
C LYS A 303 -19.65 18.86 3.94
N LEU A 304 -19.50 17.75 3.21
CA LEU A 304 -18.25 17.00 3.11
C LEU A 304 -17.14 17.81 2.43
N GLU A 305 -17.48 18.58 1.40
CA GLU A 305 -16.57 19.52 0.74
C GLU A 305 -16.10 20.61 1.73
N ILE A 306 -17.04 21.20 2.49
CA ILE A 306 -16.74 22.20 3.53
C ILE A 306 -15.85 21.60 4.62
N LEU A 307 -16.13 20.38 5.09
CA LEU A 307 -15.33 19.69 6.09
C LEU A 307 -13.89 19.44 5.60
N ARG A 308 -13.72 19.03 4.34
CA ARG A 308 -12.40 18.87 3.73
C ARG A 308 -11.60 20.17 3.70
N LEU A 309 -12.25 21.28 3.35
CA LEU A 309 -11.61 22.60 3.32
C LEU A 309 -11.20 23.04 4.73
N GLU A 310 -12.08 22.89 5.71
CA GLU A 310 -11.79 23.27 7.11
C GLU A 310 -10.65 22.41 7.70
N LEU A 311 -10.59 21.11 7.39
CA LEU A 311 -9.48 20.23 7.75
C LEU A 311 -8.15 20.68 7.12
N ALA A 312 -8.15 21.09 5.85
CA ALA A 312 -6.97 21.58 5.17
C ALA A 312 -6.45 22.91 5.75
N MET A 313 -7.35 23.75 6.29
CA MET A 313 -7.00 24.98 7.00
C MET A 313 -6.45 24.70 8.39
N ALA A 314 -7.10 23.83 9.17
CA ALA A 314 -6.68 23.45 10.52
C ALA A 314 -5.30 22.77 10.55
N GLY A 315 -4.93 22.06 9.48
CA GLY A 315 -3.58 21.48 9.34
C GLY A 315 -2.45 22.52 9.20
N LYS A 316 -2.77 23.79 8.89
CA LYS A 316 -1.79 24.88 8.73
C LYS A 316 -1.78 25.87 9.90
N SER A 317 -2.86 25.98 10.66
CA SER A 317 -2.92 26.77 11.90
C SER A 317 -3.89 26.14 12.90
N SER A 318 -3.45 25.99 14.15
CA SER A 318 -4.28 25.47 15.24
C SER A 318 -5.23 26.56 15.75
N ASN A 319 -6.28 26.83 14.98
CA ASN A 319 -7.34 27.75 15.39
C ASN A 319 -8.42 26.97 16.18
N PRO A 320 -8.72 27.31 17.46
CA PRO A 320 -9.77 26.65 18.23
C PRO A 320 -11.16 26.75 17.59
N GLU A 321 -11.42 27.79 16.80
CA GLU A 321 -12.69 27.99 16.10
C GLU A 321 -12.90 26.99 14.96
N SER A 322 -11.86 26.75 14.15
CA SER A 322 -11.89 25.72 13.09
C SER A 322 -12.06 24.32 13.67
N LYS A 323 -11.47 24.04 14.84
CA LYS A 323 -11.65 22.75 15.52
C LYS A 323 -13.10 22.52 15.95
N SER A 324 -13.74 23.53 16.56
CA SER A 324 -15.15 23.47 16.94
C SER A 324 -16.05 23.23 15.72
N LYS A 325 -15.77 23.92 14.61
CA LYS A 325 -16.55 23.80 13.37
C LYS A 325 -16.39 22.44 12.68
N ILE A 326 -15.18 21.88 12.71
CA ILE A 326 -14.91 20.51 12.22
C ILE A 326 -15.70 19.50 13.05
N GLU A 327 -15.71 19.63 14.38
CA GLU A 327 -16.46 18.73 15.26
C GLU A 327 -17.97 18.81 15.00
N GLU A 328 -18.51 20.02 14.86
CA GLU A 328 -19.93 20.25 14.57
C GLU A 328 -20.35 19.67 13.21
N LEU A 329 -19.60 19.95 12.13
CA LEU A 329 -19.84 19.40 10.81
C LEU A 329 -19.75 17.87 10.79
N THR A 330 -18.76 17.31 11.50
CA THR A 330 -18.59 15.87 11.62
C THR A 330 -19.79 15.24 12.32
N LYS A 331 -20.27 15.85 13.41
CA LYS A 331 -21.45 15.36 14.14
C LYS A 331 -22.70 15.42 13.28
N GLU A 332 -22.91 16.52 12.56
CA GLU A 332 -24.09 16.68 11.71
C GLU A 332 -24.09 15.69 10.53
N ILE A 333 -22.93 15.48 9.89
CA ILE A 333 -22.80 14.51 8.80
C ILE A 333 -23.09 13.10 9.30
N LYS A 334 -22.55 12.72 10.47
CA LYS A 334 -22.83 11.42 11.10
C LYS A 334 -24.31 11.24 11.41
N GLN A 335 -24.92 12.24 12.05
CA GLN A 335 -26.34 12.18 12.44
C GLN A 335 -27.24 11.99 11.21
N ARG A 336 -27.04 12.77 10.15
CA ARG A 336 -27.88 12.65 8.93
C ARG A 336 -27.70 11.31 8.21
N LEU A 337 -26.48 10.76 8.21
CA LEU A 337 -26.24 9.42 7.68
C LEU A 337 -26.94 8.35 8.54
N GLU A 338 -26.88 8.49 9.86
CA GLU A 338 -27.51 7.55 10.79
C GLU A 338 -29.05 7.58 10.69
N GLU A 339 -29.65 8.77 10.68
CA GLU A 339 -31.10 8.94 10.47
C GLU A 339 -31.56 8.32 9.15
N ALA A 340 -30.85 8.59 8.05
CA ALA A 340 -31.18 8.02 6.74
C ALA A 340 -31.04 6.48 6.71
N MET A 341 -30.03 5.94 7.37
CA MET A 341 -29.82 4.49 7.45
C MET A 341 -30.90 3.80 8.30
N MET A 342 -31.35 4.45 9.39
CA MET A 342 -32.40 3.92 10.27
C MET A 342 -33.81 4.01 9.65
N ASP A 343 -34.09 5.06 8.87
CA ASP A 343 -35.36 5.22 8.16
C ASP A 343 -35.46 4.35 6.89
N SER A 344 -34.34 3.80 6.44
CA SER A 344 -34.29 2.99 5.23
C SER A 344 -34.87 1.58 5.42
N LYS A 345 -35.28 0.96 4.32
CA LYS A 345 -35.71 -0.45 4.30
C LYS A 345 -34.58 -1.43 4.67
N LEU A 346 -33.34 -0.97 4.78
CA LEU A 346 -32.17 -1.79 5.11
C LEU A 346 -32.18 -2.27 6.55
N ALA A 347 -32.62 -1.46 7.51
CA ALA A 347 -32.71 -1.86 8.92
C ALA A 347 -33.57 -3.12 9.09
N LYS A 348 -34.69 -3.18 8.37
CA LYS A 348 -35.57 -4.37 8.35
C LYS A 348 -34.91 -5.58 7.69
N LYS A 349 -34.20 -5.40 6.56
CA LYS A 349 -33.47 -6.49 5.90
C LYS A 349 -32.35 -7.03 6.80
N GLN A 350 -31.63 -6.17 7.51
CA GLN A 350 -30.58 -6.54 8.46
C GLN A 350 -31.14 -7.37 9.63
N ASP A 351 -32.27 -6.95 10.20
CA ASP A 351 -32.94 -7.70 11.27
C ASP A 351 -33.42 -9.08 10.80
N MET A 352 -33.98 -9.17 9.59
CA MET A 352 -34.39 -10.45 8.99
C MET A 352 -33.20 -11.39 8.79
N LEU A 353 -32.09 -10.90 8.24
CA LEU A 353 -30.85 -11.67 8.06
C LEU A 353 -30.25 -12.13 9.39
N MET A 354 -30.26 -11.29 10.41
CA MET A 354 -29.81 -11.69 11.76
C MET A 354 -30.70 -12.78 12.37
N GLN A 355 -32.02 -12.75 12.14
CA GLN A 355 -32.93 -13.81 12.56
C GLN A 355 -32.67 -15.11 11.81
N GLU A 356 -32.48 -15.06 10.49
CA GLU A 356 -32.15 -16.25 9.68
C GLU A 356 -30.82 -16.88 10.10
N MET A 357 -29.80 -16.08 10.39
CA MET A 357 -28.53 -16.58 10.94
C MET A 357 -28.70 -17.26 12.30
N ARG A 358 -29.52 -16.68 13.20
CA ARG A 358 -29.83 -17.28 14.51
C ARG A 358 -30.59 -18.60 14.38
N ILE A 359 -31.51 -18.70 13.42
CA ILE A 359 -32.26 -19.94 13.15
C ILE A 359 -31.32 -21.00 12.59
N ALA A 360 -30.43 -20.65 11.66
CA ALA A 360 -29.43 -21.55 11.10
C ALA A 360 -28.47 -22.10 12.17
N THR A 361 -28.05 -21.26 13.12
CA THR A 361 -27.21 -21.71 14.26
C THR A 361 -27.98 -22.52 15.30
N LYS A 362 -29.26 -22.22 15.56
CA LYS A 362 -30.07 -22.97 16.54
C LYS A 362 -30.51 -24.34 16.03
N LYS A 363 -30.80 -24.49 14.74
CA LYS A 363 -31.03 -25.81 14.11
C LYS A 363 -29.80 -26.71 14.20
N HIS A 364 -28.60 -26.13 14.26
CA HIS A 364 -27.36 -26.87 14.47
C HIS A 364 -27.25 -27.51 15.85
N SER A 365 -27.88 -26.96 16.91
CA SER A 365 -27.78 -27.53 18.27
C SER A 365 -28.89 -28.53 18.61
N ALA A 366 -29.95 -28.60 17.82
CA ALA A 366 -31.11 -29.46 18.09
C ALA A 366 -31.01 -30.83 17.39
N ASN A 367 -30.27 -30.92 16.29
CA ASN A 367 -30.14 -32.16 15.53
C ASN A 367 -29.10 -33.14 16.10
N ASP A 368 -28.30 -32.73 17.09
CA ASP A 368 -27.33 -33.61 17.75
C ASP A 368 -27.94 -34.41 18.93
N ALA A 369 -29.24 -34.22 19.22
CA ALA A 369 -29.91 -34.82 20.38
C ALA A 369 -30.91 -35.94 20.05
N GLU A 370 -31.27 -36.18 18.77
CA GLU A 370 -32.36 -37.11 18.43
C GLU A 370 -31.98 -38.34 17.59
N ASP A 371 -30.71 -38.58 17.24
CA ASP A 371 -30.33 -39.73 16.39
C ASP A 371 -29.69 -40.91 17.17
N SER A 372 -30.08 -41.07 18.44
CA SER A 372 -29.70 -42.20 19.29
C SER A 372 -30.80 -43.26 19.37
N GLU A 373 -31.45 -43.62 18.26
CA GLU A 373 -32.23 -44.87 18.24
C GLU A 373 -32.40 -45.45 16.83
N SER A 374 -31.80 -46.64 16.65
CA SER A 374 -32.05 -47.67 15.61
C SER A 374 -31.16 -47.72 14.35
N GLY A 375 -30.64 -48.94 14.10
CA GLY A 375 -30.19 -49.40 12.77
C GLY A 375 -28.69 -49.63 12.64
N ILE A 376 -28.15 -50.74 13.14
CA ILE A 376 -27.86 -51.97 12.36
C ILE A 376 -26.72 -51.80 11.33
N LEU A 377 -25.64 -52.53 11.63
CA LEU A 377 -24.44 -52.85 10.87
C LEU A 377 -24.66 -52.96 9.35
N ASP A 378 -23.80 -52.30 8.56
CA ASP A 378 -23.17 -53.02 7.47
C ASP A 378 -21.75 -52.52 7.18
N GLU A 379 -20.95 -53.51 6.82
CA GLU A 379 -19.50 -53.61 6.78
C GLU A 379 -18.97 -53.05 5.44
N HIS A 380 -17.91 -52.23 5.45
CA HIS A 380 -16.82 -52.35 4.47
C HIS A 380 -15.66 -51.40 4.78
N VAL A 381 -14.55 -52.02 5.18
CA VAL A 381 -13.20 -51.47 5.32
C VAL A 381 -12.52 -51.47 3.95
N SER A 382 -11.82 -50.38 3.62
CA SER A 382 -10.65 -50.44 2.73
C SER A 382 -9.59 -49.44 3.19
N ASP A 383 -8.54 -49.99 3.79
CA ASP A 383 -7.11 -49.67 3.67
C ASP A 383 -6.68 -48.20 3.50
N ILE A 384 -6.12 -47.64 4.58
CA ILE A 384 -5.12 -46.58 4.49
C ILE A 384 -3.86 -47.04 5.23
N ASP A 385 -2.82 -47.30 4.44
CA ASP A 385 -1.45 -47.58 4.84
C ASP A 385 -0.83 -46.34 5.52
N ILE A 386 -0.50 -46.43 6.81
CA ILE A 386 0.23 -45.39 7.55
C ILE A 386 1.68 -45.86 7.74
N THR A 387 2.50 -45.67 6.72
CA THR A 387 3.96 -45.63 6.87
C THR A 387 4.54 -44.54 5.98
N ASN A 388 4.52 -43.29 6.45
CA ASN A 388 5.55 -42.29 6.11
C ASN A 388 5.26 -40.96 6.83
N VAL A 389 5.72 -40.84 8.08
CA VAL A 389 6.10 -39.54 8.65
C VAL A 389 7.31 -39.77 9.56
N ASP A 390 8.48 -39.87 8.96
CA ASP A 390 9.77 -39.66 9.64
C ASP A 390 10.77 -39.14 8.61
N ALA A 391 10.83 -37.82 8.46
CA ALA A 391 12.01 -37.02 8.10
C ALA A 391 11.53 -35.61 7.72
N GLU A 392 11.69 -34.65 8.63
CA GLU A 392 12.05 -33.23 8.36
C GLU A 392 11.88 -32.38 9.64
N LEU A 393 12.56 -32.78 10.71
CA LEU A 393 12.85 -31.90 11.84
C LEU A 393 14.33 -32.08 12.22
N ASN A 394 15.22 -31.64 11.32
CA ASN A 394 16.59 -31.23 11.64
C ASN A 394 17.22 -30.64 10.37
N GLY A 395 17.30 -29.31 10.32
CA GLY A 395 17.93 -28.61 9.20
C GLY A 395 17.92 -27.10 9.36
N SER A 396 18.95 -26.60 10.06
CA SER A 396 19.52 -25.25 10.04
C SER A 396 19.18 -24.33 11.21
N PHE A 397 20.20 -24.25 12.08
CA PHE A 397 20.60 -23.08 12.86
C PHE A 397 20.82 -21.84 11.99
#